data_AF-A0AAV5X6D4-F1
#
_entry.id   AF-A0AAV5X6D4-F1
#
_cell.length_a   1.000
_cell.length_b   1.000
_cell.length_c   1.000
_cell.angle_alpha   90.00
_cell.angle_beta   90.00
_cell.angle_gamma   90.00
#
_symmetry.space_group_name_H-M   'P 1'
#
loop_
_entity.id
_entity.type
_entity.pdbx_description
1 polymer ?
#
loop_
_entity_poly.entity_id
_entity_poly.type
_entity_poly.pdbx_seq_one_letter_code
_entity_poly.pdbx_strand_id
1 'polypeptide(L)'
;MPMVDLELKESLVAPWTEWARRTTAGRRLLEAGTYALTEGAIAAGCRVFAGYPITPATDIAEYMSKRLPQVGGYYVQCEDELAGMHACAGASLGGLKAMTATSGPGYTLMHDAYGWAVTNEIPLVVVDAMRVGPISGITGAPGQGEFYVARYCTHGGNFETIVLSPCSVQEAFWLTIDAFNLSERFRTPVTILTDQVVSDMWEDLFVPDDYDALDYVIARKHNLTMPFYPVGSAALDVPPNLIGRGTGVCVSAYTHTEEGYDIEEMEAQWAQTYRLINKIRHHRAECTRYETVALDDAQVVAVAYGANARTVKTGVIEARRRGVRAGFVRPITLWPFLDELYERDRHYVVCELNYDGQLVREVARAAPDKGKVHFMGKSAELHTVAEVVAGLEGVARSGRLPELPYIWTEVR
;
A
#
# COMPACT_ATOMS: atom_id res chain seq x y z
N MET A 1 22.53 28.76 18.58
CA MET A 1 21.44 28.29 19.47
C MET A 1 21.77 26.86 19.85
N PRO A 2 21.72 26.47 21.14
CA PRO A 2 21.89 25.07 21.51
C PRO A 2 20.79 24.25 20.83
N MET A 3 21.15 23.11 20.25
CA MET A 3 20.17 22.19 19.68
C MET A 3 19.29 21.69 20.82
N VAL A 4 18.03 22.13 20.85
CA VAL A 4 17.04 21.56 21.76
C VAL A 4 16.80 20.14 21.27
N ASP A 5 17.26 19.17 22.04
CA ASP A 5 16.92 17.78 21.82
C ASP A 5 15.45 17.64 22.20
N LEU A 6 14.59 17.57 21.19
CA LEU A 6 13.15 17.45 21.38
C LEU A 6 12.87 15.95 21.55
N GLU A 7 12.61 15.52 22.78
CA GLU A 7 11.97 14.22 23.01
C GLU A 7 10.54 14.27 22.46
N LEU A 8 10.36 13.88 21.20
CA LEU A 8 9.05 13.81 20.56
C LEU A 8 8.45 12.43 20.75
N LYS A 9 7.18 12.39 21.18
CA LYS A 9 6.40 11.17 21.22
C LYS A 9 6.11 10.72 19.79
N GLU A 10 6.74 9.63 19.39
CA GLU A 10 6.44 8.91 18.15
C GLU A 10 5.56 7.70 18.48
N SER A 11 4.56 7.43 17.64
CA SER A 11 3.70 6.25 17.77
C SER A 11 3.60 5.56 16.43
N LEU A 12 3.97 4.29 16.41
CA LEU A 12 3.85 3.39 15.27
C LEU A 12 2.84 2.31 15.64
N VAL A 13 1.71 2.27 14.94
CA VAL A 13 0.66 1.27 15.20
C VAL A 13 0.90 0.04 14.34
N ALA A 14 0.79 -1.13 14.99
CA ALA A 14 1.08 -2.51 14.57
C ALA A 14 1.09 -2.83 13.06
N PRO A 15 1.92 -3.79 12.59
CA PRO A 15 2.88 -4.60 13.35
C PRO A 15 4.26 -3.93 13.60
N TRP A 16 4.29 -2.60 13.68
CA TRP A 16 5.51 -1.80 13.65
C TRP A 16 6.29 -1.71 14.98
N THR A 17 5.65 -1.86 16.14
CA THR A 17 6.35 -1.92 17.44
C THR A 17 7.25 -3.16 17.57
N GLU A 18 7.01 -4.19 16.76
CA GLU A 18 7.83 -5.39 16.67
C GLU A 18 8.93 -5.27 15.60
N TRP A 19 8.66 -4.60 14.48
CA TRP A 19 9.64 -4.35 13.42
C TRP A 19 10.73 -3.38 13.84
N ALA A 20 10.41 -2.34 14.61
CA ALA A 20 11.39 -1.40 15.18
C ALA A 20 12.44 -2.08 16.09
N ARG A 21 12.14 -3.28 16.62
CA ARG A 21 13.07 -4.10 17.41
C ARG A 21 13.86 -5.12 16.56
N ARG A 22 13.44 -5.37 15.32
CA ARG A 22 13.99 -6.39 14.40
C ARG A 22 14.79 -5.77 13.24
N THR A 23 14.95 -4.45 13.21
CA THR A 23 15.71 -3.69 12.19
C THR A 23 17.23 -3.85 12.25
N THR A 24 17.77 -4.75 13.09
CA THR A 24 19.24 -4.94 13.21
C THR A 24 19.67 -6.41 13.25
N ALA A 25 18.74 -7.36 13.12
CA ALA A 25 19.04 -8.79 13.16
C ALA A 25 19.15 -9.39 11.75
N GLY A 26 20.05 -10.37 11.58
CA GLY A 26 20.32 -11.02 10.30
C GLY A 26 21.47 -10.37 9.51
N ARG A 27 21.54 -10.67 8.21
CA ARG A 27 22.54 -10.10 7.30
C ARG A 27 22.22 -8.65 6.99
N ARG A 28 23.20 -7.78 7.23
CA ARG A 28 23.18 -6.38 6.81
C ARG A 28 23.70 -6.25 5.38
N LEU A 29 22.90 -5.67 4.52
CA LEU A 29 23.17 -5.39 3.12
C LEU A 29 23.01 -3.89 2.86
N LEU A 30 23.69 -3.37 1.84
CA LEU A 30 23.39 -2.06 1.27
C LEU A 30 22.72 -2.33 -0.07
N GLU A 31 21.41 -2.13 -0.15
CA GLU A 31 20.60 -2.57 -1.30
C GLU A 31 19.43 -1.64 -1.58
N ALA A 32 18.84 -1.79 -2.77
CA ALA A 32 17.71 -1.01 -3.24
C ALA A 32 16.35 -1.47 -2.67
N GLY A 33 15.34 -0.59 -2.71
CA GLY A 33 13.97 -0.95 -2.32
C GLY A 33 13.36 -2.07 -3.16
N THR A 34 13.67 -2.13 -4.46
CA THR A 34 13.26 -3.23 -5.34
C THR A 34 13.80 -4.59 -4.89
N TYR A 35 15.03 -4.63 -4.39
CA TYR A 35 15.61 -5.84 -3.79
C TYR A 35 14.88 -6.21 -2.48
N ALA A 36 14.60 -5.23 -1.62
CA ALA A 36 13.86 -5.44 -0.39
C ALA A 36 12.43 -6.00 -0.61
N LEU A 37 11.70 -5.46 -1.59
CA LEU A 37 10.39 -5.99 -2.01
C LEU A 37 10.51 -7.44 -2.48
N THR A 38 11.57 -7.75 -3.24
CA THR A 38 11.84 -9.11 -3.72
C THR A 38 12.11 -10.08 -2.57
N GLU A 39 13.06 -9.78 -1.69
CA GLU A 39 13.37 -10.66 -0.55
C GLU A 39 12.19 -10.77 0.42
N GLY A 40 11.42 -9.69 0.63
CA GLY A 40 10.21 -9.70 1.44
C GLY A 40 9.17 -10.66 0.89
N ALA A 41 8.98 -10.69 -0.42
CA ALA A 41 8.07 -11.63 -1.08
C ALA A 41 8.59 -13.08 -0.98
N ILE A 42 9.89 -13.33 -1.18
CA ILE A 42 10.48 -14.67 -1.01
C ILE A 42 10.31 -15.15 0.43
N ALA A 43 10.58 -14.30 1.42
CA ALA A 43 10.40 -14.57 2.84
C ALA A 43 8.93 -14.84 3.20
N ALA A 44 7.99 -14.17 2.53
CA ALA A 44 6.56 -14.42 2.69
C ALA A 44 6.07 -15.76 2.09
N GLY A 45 6.95 -16.50 1.41
CA GLY A 45 6.63 -17.76 0.74
C GLY A 45 6.14 -17.60 -0.69
N CYS A 46 6.37 -16.46 -1.35
CA CYS A 46 6.08 -16.29 -2.77
C CYS A 46 6.84 -17.33 -3.61
N ARG A 47 6.15 -17.98 -4.54
CA ARG A 47 6.73 -18.98 -5.45
C ARG A 47 6.39 -18.75 -6.92
N VAL A 48 5.62 -17.73 -7.25
CA VAL A 48 5.38 -17.34 -8.63
C VAL A 48 5.47 -15.83 -8.78
N PHE A 49 6.25 -15.41 -9.77
CA PHE A 49 6.19 -14.05 -10.31
C PHE A 49 5.86 -14.11 -11.79
N ALA A 50 4.87 -13.33 -12.20
CA ALA A 50 4.56 -13.13 -13.61
C ALA A 50 4.29 -11.64 -13.86
N GLY A 51 4.91 -11.05 -14.87
CA GLY A 51 4.78 -9.62 -15.14
C GLY A 51 5.48 -9.17 -16.40
N TYR A 52 5.37 -7.88 -16.69
CA TYR A 52 5.97 -7.21 -17.83
C TYR A 52 7.01 -6.17 -17.36
N PRO A 53 8.20 -6.06 -18.00
CA PRO A 53 9.20 -5.09 -17.59
C PRO A 53 8.73 -3.64 -17.75
N ILE A 54 8.75 -2.88 -16.66
CA ILE A 54 8.44 -1.44 -16.67
C ILE A 54 9.21 -0.72 -15.56
N THR A 55 9.91 0.37 -15.88
CA THR A 55 10.61 1.19 -14.88
C THR A 55 9.62 1.91 -13.96
N PRO A 56 9.85 2.00 -12.65
CA PRO A 56 11.00 1.51 -11.86
C PRO A 56 10.83 0.09 -11.28
N ALA A 57 9.85 -0.69 -11.73
CA ALA A 57 9.60 -2.05 -11.24
C ALA A 57 10.43 -3.16 -11.94
N THR A 58 11.14 -2.86 -13.03
CA THR A 58 11.93 -3.85 -13.80
C THR A 58 12.93 -4.62 -12.94
N ASP A 59 13.59 -3.96 -11.99
CA ASP A 59 14.58 -4.59 -11.13
C ASP A 59 13.95 -5.68 -10.24
N ILE A 60 12.68 -5.52 -9.84
CA ILE A 60 11.94 -6.57 -9.12
C ILE A 60 11.81 -7.81 -10.00
N ALA A 61 11.44 -7.64 -11.28
CA ALA A 61 11.36 -8.76 -12.21
C ALA A 61 12.74 -9.42 -12.42
N GLU A 62 13.80 -8.64 -12.55
CA GLU A 62 15.16 -9.17 -12.66
C GLU A 62 15.56 -9.97 -11.42
N TYR A 63 15.36 -9.44 -10.21
CA TYR A 63 15.67 -10.14 -8.97
C TYR A 63 14.82 -11.40 -8.81
N MET A 64 13.52 -11.35 -9.12
CA MET A 64 12.62 -12.51 -9.09
C MET A 64 13.08 -13.61 -10.04
N SER A 65 13.53 -13.26 -11.25
CA SER A 65 14.05 -14.23 -12.22
C SER A 65 15.27 -15.00 -11.69
N LYS A 66 16.09 -14.36 -10.86
CA LYS A 66 17.27 -14.97 -10.22
C LYS A 66 16.89 -15.74 -8.95
N ARG A 67 16.02 -15.19 -8.12
CA ARG A 67 15.73 -15.69 -6.76
C ARG A 67 14.71 -16.81 -6.74
N LEU A 68 13.66 -16.77 -7.55
CA LEU A 68 12.61 -17.79 -7.53
C LEU A 68 13.12 -19.20 -7.82
N PRO A 69 13.98 -19.45 -8.84
CA PRO A 69 14.54 -20.79 -9.06
C PRO A 69 15.32 -21.35 -7.84
N GLN A 70 15.93 -20.47 -7.04
CA GLN A 70 16.72 -20.85 -5.86
C GLN A 70 15.83 -21.31 -4.69
N VAL A 71 14.56 -20.94 -4.68
CA VAL A 71 13.57 -21.34 -3.67
C VAL A 71 12.47 -22.25 -4.23
N GLY A 72 12.69 -22.83 -5.42
CA GLY A 72 11.74 -23.73 -6.08
C GLY A 72 10.50 -23.04 -6.65
N GLY A 73 10.57 -21.73 -6.91
CA GLY A 73 9.52 -20.96 -7.56
C GLY A 73 9.72 -20.79 -9.07
N TYR A 74 8.79 -20.07 -9.69
CA TYR A 74 8.69 -19.88 -11.14
C TYR A 74 8.61 -18.40 -11.50
N TYR A 75 9.44 -17.97 -12.44
CA TYR A 75 9.39 -16.63 -13.04
C TYR A 75 8.85 -16.73 -14.47
N VAL A 76 7.95 -15.83 -14.84
CA VAL A 76 7.43 -15.70 -16.21
C VAL A 76 7.45 -14.23 -16.61
N GLN A 77 8.20 -13.92 -17.67
CA GLN A 77 8.03 -12.64 -18.36
C GLN A 77 6.86 -12.80 -19.33
N CYS A 78 5.78 -12.06 -19.08
CA CYS A 78 4.59 -12.07 -19.92
C CYS A 78 4.72 -11.07 -21.07
N GLU A 79 3.80 -11.16 -22.02
CA GLU A 79 3.67 -10.29 -23.18
C GLU A 79 3.16 -8.89 -22.84
N ASP A 80 2.37 -8.77 -21.77
CA ASP A 80 1.84 -7.53 -21.19
C ASP A 80 1.46 -7.72 -19.71
N GLU A 81 1.05 -6.63 -19.05
CA GLU A 81 0.66 -6.62 -17.64
C GLU A 81 -0.65 -7.39 -17.35
N LEU A 82 -1.56 -7.46 -18.32
CA LEU A 82 -2.83 -8.17 -18.18
C LEU A 82 -2.60 -9.68 -18.08
N ALA A 83 -1.78 -10.22 -18.99
CA ALA A 83 -1.32 -11.60 -18.98
C ALA A 83 -0.55 -11.93 -17.70
N GLY A 84 0.32 -11.01 -17.25
CA GLY A 84 1.07 -11.15 -16.00
C GLY A 84 0.17 -11.33 -14.78
N MET A 85 -0.85 -10.48 -14.63
CA MET A 85 -1.76 -10.57 -13.50
C MET A 85 -2.65 -11.82 -13.55
N HIS A 86 -3.17 -12.21 -14.73
CA HIS A 86 -3.92 -13.45 -14.88
C HIS A 86 -3.08 -14.69 -14.58
N ALA A 87 -1.81 -14.71 -15.00
CA ALA A 87 -0.89 -15.79 -14.67
C ALA A 87 -0.66 -15.92 -13.16
N CYS A 88 -0.52 -14.79 -12.45
CA CYS A 88 -0.43 -14.77 -10.99
C CYS A 88 -1.72 -15.28 -10.33
N ALA A 89 -2.89 -14.85 -10.81
CA ALA A 89 -4.17 -15.31 -10.28
C ALA A 89 -4.36 -16.83 -10.50
N GLY A 90 -3.99 -17.34 -11.67
CA GLY A 90 -3.98 -18.77 -11.96
C GLY A 90 -3.03 -19.56 -11.07
N ALA A 91 -1.82 -19.05 -10.83
CA ALA A 91 -0.89 -19.65 -9.88
C ALA A 91 -1.43 -19.70 -8.45
N SER A 92 -2.14 -18.65 -8.02
CA SER A 92 -2.79 -18.60 -6.71
C SER A 92 -3.91 -19.62 -6.57
N LEU A 93 -4.75 -19.76 -7.60
CA LEU A 93 -5.76 -20.81 -7.68
C LEU A 93 -5.14 -22.22 -7.75
N GLY A 94 -3.90 -22.34 -8.25
CA GLY A 94 -3.09 -23.56 -8.21
C GLY A 94 -2.43 -23.83 -6.85
N GLY A 95 -2.60 -22.94 -5.88
CA GLY A 95 -2.15 -23.10 -4.49
C GLY A 95 -0.82 -22.43 -4.16
N LEU A 96 -0.25 -21.62 -5.05
CA LEU A 96 1.01 -20.91 -4.78
C LEU A 96 0.77 -19.46 -4.40
N LYS A 97 1.59 -18.91 -3.50
CA LYS A 97 1.62 -17.45 -3.31
C LYS A 97 2.28 -16.81 -4.53
N ALA A 98 1.59 -15.85 -5.13
CA ALA A 98 2.00 -15.18 -6.35
C ALA A 98 2.07 -13.67 -6.18
N MET A 99 2.98 -13.03 -6.92
CA MET A 99 3.13 -11.58 -6.97
C MET A 99 3.39 -11.11 -8.41
N THR A 100 2.92 -9.89 -8.72
CA THR A 100 3.36 -9.13 -9.89
C THR A 100 3.87 -7.76 -9.46
N ALA A 101 4.60 -7.09 -10.33
CA ALA A 101 5.09 -5.72 -10.11
C ALA A 101 4.96 -4.89 -11.39
N THR A 102 4.60 -3.62 -11.23
CA THR A 102 4.34 -2.71 -12.34
C THR A 102 4.52 -1.24 -11.92
N SER A 103 4.12 -0.31 -12.79
CA SER A 103 3.99 1.13 -12.53
C SER A 103 2.65 1.62 -13.13
N GLY A 104 2.29 2.90 -12.95
CA GLY A 104 0.98 3.47 -13.30
C GLY A 104 0.35 3.01 -14.63
N PRO A 105 1.08 2.99 -15.77
CA PRO A 105 0.53 2.49 -17.04
C PRO A 105 0.08 1.03 -16.98
N GLY A 106 0.94 0.17 -16.45
CA GLY A 106 0.67 -1.26 -16.35
C GLY A 106 -0.36 -1.58 -15.27
N TYR A 107 -0.38 -0.82 -14.17
CA TYR A 107 -1.42 -0.93 -13.14
C TYR A 107 -2.81 -0.70 -13.72
N THR A 108 -2.94 0.26 -14.64
CA THR A 108 -4.21 0.51 -15.36
C THR A 108 -4.62 -0.68 -16.23
N LEU A 109 -3.68 -1.32 -16.92
CA LEU A 109 -3.95 -2.52 -17.74
C LEU A 109 -4.36 -3.73 -16.88
N MET A 110 -3.89 -3.81 -15.64
CA MET A 110 -4.19 -4.89 -14.71
C MET A 110 -5.61 -4.85 -14.13
N HIS A 111 -6.35 -3.73 -14.20
CA HIS A 111 -7.61 -3.56 -13.48
C HIS A 111 -8.71 -4.59 -13.79
N ASP A 112 -8.75 -5.13 -15.01
CA ASP A 112 -9.71 -6.18 -15.35
C ASP A 112 -9.39 -7.48 -14.59
N ALA A 113 -8.14 -7.94 -14.70
CA ALA A 113 -7.64 -9.08 -13.93
C ALA A 113 -7.71 -8.86 -12.40
N TYR A 114 -7.52 -7.62 -11.95
CA TYR A 114 -7.64 -7.23 -10.55
C TYR A 114 -9.07 -7.41 -10.06
N GLY A 115 -10.05 -6.88 -10.80
CA GLY A 115 -11.47 -7.05 -10.49
C GLY A 115 -11.86 -8.52 -10.47
N TRP A 116 -11.38 -9.31 -11.43
CA TRP A 116 -11.62 -10.75 -11.46
C TRP A 116 -11.06 -11.47 -10.22
N ALA A 117 -9.85 -11.12 -9.79
CA ALA A 117 -9.24 -11.67 -8.58
C ALA A 117 -9.97 -11.24 -7.30
N VAL A 118 -10.49 -10.01 -7.22
CA VAL A 118 -11.33 -9.55 -6.10
C VAL A 118 -12.63 -10.36 -6.06
N THR A 119 -13.33 -10.47 -7.18
CA THR A 119 -14.60 -11.19 -7.31
C THR A 119 -14.48 -12.63 -6.84
N ASN A 120 -13.42 -13.32 -7.25
CA ASN A 120 -13.17 -14.73 -6.94
C ASN A 120 -12.35 -14.96 -5.66
N GLU A 121 -12.15 -13.90 -4.86
CA GLU A 121 -11.40 -13.98 -3.60
C GLU A 121 -10.01 -14.61 -3.74
N ILE A 122 -9.28 -14.24 -4.79
CA ILE A 122 -7.96 -14.80 -5.11
C ILE A 122 -6.88 -13.96 -4.41
N PRO A 123 -6.11 -14.52 -3.47
CA PRO A 123 -5.02 -13.81 -2.81
C PRO A 123 -3.78 -13.72 -3.71
N LEU A 124 -3.25 -12.51 -3.90
CA LEU A 124 -1.97 -12.22 -4.54
C LEU A 124 -1.51 -10.82 -4.16
N VAL A 125 -0.23 -10.51 -4.35
CA VAL A 125 0.32 -9.17 -4.08
C VAL A 125 0.66 -8.46 -5.39
N VAL A 126 0.28 -7.19 -5.49
CA VAL A 126 0.62 -6.31 -6.62
C VAL A 126 1.51 -5.20 -6.10
N VAL A 127 2.71 -5.05 -6.66
CA VAL A 127 3.53 -3.85 -6.41
C VAL A 127 3.28 -2.85 -7.52
N ASP A 128 2.82 -1.66 -7.15
CA ASP A 128 2.79 -0.51 -8.05
C ASP A 128 3.87 0.47 -7.60
N ALA A 129 4.93 0.56 -8.40
CA ALA A 129 6.03 1.48 -8.19
C ALA A 129 5.74 2.78 -8.95
N MET A 130 5.08 3.71 -8.26
CA MET A 130 4.59 4.96 -8.82
C MET A 130 5.73 5.84 -9.32
N ARG A 131 5.50 6.45 -10.48
CA ARG A 131 6.35 7.48 -11.09
C ARG A 131 5.46 8.59 -11.61
N VAL A 132 6.03 9.73 -11.99
CA VAL A 132 5.21 10.85 -12.46
C VAL A 132 4.48 10.47 -13.76
N GLY A 133 3.17 10.75 -13.80
CA GLY A 133 2.30 10.62 -14.97
C GLY A 133 1.83 11.99 -15.50
N PRO A 134 0.78 12.04 -16.35
CA PRO A 134 -0.03 10.91 -16.83
C PRO A 134 0.67 10.09 -17.91
N ILE A 135 0.18 8.86 -18.13
CA ILE A 135 0.70 7.90 -19.12
C ILE A 135 2.19 7.64 -18.89
N SER A 136 3.06 8.00 -19.84
CA SER A 136 4.50 7.78 -19.70
C SER A 136 5.12 8.70 -18.66
N GLY A 137 4.54 9.90 -18.50
CA GLY A 137 5.13 11.02 -17.76
C GLY A 137 6.64 11.11 -17.92
N ILE A 138 7.37 11.13 -16.81
CA ILE A 138 8.84 11.09 -16.78
C ILE A 138 9.25 9.83 -16.05
N THR A 139 9.75 8.85 -16.80
CA THR A 139 10.13 7.53 -16.28
C THR A 139 11.07 7.55 -15.07
N GLY A 140 11.94 8.57 -15.00
CA GLY A 140 12.96 8.71 -13.96
C GLY A 140 12.62 9.70 -12.84
N ALA A 141 11.38 10.19 -12.76
CA ALA A 141 10.96 11.10 -11.71
C ALA A 141 9.81 10.53 -10.85
N PRO A 142 9.86 10.70 -9.52
CA PRO A 142 8.85 10.17 -8.61
C PRO A 142 7.49 10.83 -8.79
N GLY A 143 6.44 10.06 -8.54
CA GLY A 143 5.06 10.52 -8.51
C GLY A 143 4.26 9.75 -7.47
N GLN A 144 3.13 10.32 -7.07
CA GLN A 144 2.17 9.70 -6.15
C GLN A 144 0.75 9.92 -6.70
N GLY A 145 0.50 9.53 -7.95
CA GLY A 145 -0.73 9.83 -8.69
C GLY A 145 -1.78 8.71 -8.65
N GLU A 146 -1.43 7.57 -8.07
CA GLU A 146 -2.22 6.35 -8.12
C GLU A 146 -3.03 6.09 -6.82
N PHE A 147 -3.08 7.06 -5.91
CA PHE A 147 -3.77 6.93 -4.62
C PHE A 147 -5.24 6.53 -4.76
N TYR A 148 -6.00 7.18 -5.65
CA TYR A 148 -7.40 6.82 -5.88
C TYR A 148 -7.57 5.60 -6.77
N VAL A 149 -6.72 5.43 -7.78
CA VAL A 149 -6.85 4.30 -8.70
C VAL A 149 -6.54 2.98 -7.98
N ALA A 150 -5.67 2.99 -6.97
CA ALA A 150 -5.45 1.86 -6.07
C ALA A 150 -6.67 1.51 -5.19
N ARG A 151 -7.60 2.45 -4.97
CA ARG A 151 -8.89 2.18 -4.30
C ARG A 151 -9.96 1.65 -5.25
N TYR A 152 -9.98 2.20 -6.46
CA TYR A 152 -11.01 1.94 -7.47
C TYR A 152 -10.41 1.19 -8.66
N CYS A 153 -9.67 0.12 -8.37
CA CYS A 153 -8.89 -0.67 -9.31
C CYS A 153 -9.72 -1.62 -10.20
N THR A 154 -11.03 -1.39 -10.32
CA THR A 154 -11.94 -2.01 -11.29
C THR A 154 -13.31 -1.29 -11.28
N HIS A 155 -14.21 -1.70 -12.15
CA HIS A 155 -15.56 -1.14 -12.31
C HIS A 155 -16.57 -1.74 -11.30
N GLY A 156 -17.81 -1.20 -11.28
CA GLY A 156 -18.93 -1.80 -10.54
C GLY A 156 -19.04 -1.49 -9.03
N GLY A 157 -18.02 -0.89 -8.40
CA GLY A 157 -18.15 -0.14 -7.13
C GLY A 157 -18.70 -0.88 -5.91
N ASN A 158 -18.33 -2.16 -5.69
CA ASN A 158 -18.87 -3.00 -4.60
C ASN A 158 -17.82 -3.90 -3.90
N PHE A 159 -16.67 -3.33 -3.57
CA PHE A 159 -15.57 -4.01 -2.90
C PHE A 159 -14.76 -3.04 -2.04
N GLU A 160 -13.95 -3.60 -1.14
CA GLU A 160 -12.95 -2.87 -0.37
C GLU A 160 -11.55 -3.37 -0.79
N THR A 161 -10.56 -2.49 -0.80
CA THR A 161 -9.16 -2.84 -1.12
C THR A 161 -8.26 -2.64 0.10
N ILE A 162 -7.13 -3.33 0.07
CA ILE A 162 -6.06 -3.13 1.04
C ILE A 162 -4.85 -2.59 0.28
N VAL A 163 -4.37 -1.42 0.68
CA VAL A 163 -3.24 -0.74 0.04
C VAL A 163 -2.27 -0.26 1.10
N LEU A 164 -1.02 -0.70 1.01
CA LEU A 164 0.07 -0.36 1.93
C LEU A 164 1.12 0.47 1.20
N SER A 165 1.76 1.44 1.87
CA SER A 165 2.80 2.28 1.28
C SER A 165 4.04 2.37 2.18
N PRO A 166 5.19 1.81 1.75
CA PRO A 166 6.46 1.93 2.48
C PRO A 166 7.06 3.33 2.31
N CYS A 167 7.83 3.80 3.30
CA CYS A 167 8.67 5.00 3.12
C CYS A 167 10.18 4.73 3.09
N SER A 168 10.63 3.48 3.29
CA SER A 168 12.05 3.11 3.31
C SER A 168 12.29 1.71 2.74
N VAL A 169 13.55 1.37 2.47
CA VAL A 169 13.95 0.05 1.96
C VAL A 169 13.61 -1.04 2.99
N GLN A 170 13.93 -0.80 4.26
CA GLN A 170 13.62 -1.75 5.32
C GLN A 170 12.12 -1.94 5.51
N GLU A 171 11.32 -0.86 5.41
CA GLU A 171 9.86 -0.94 5.48
C GLU A 171 9.29 -1.76 4.32
N ALA A 172 9.83 -1.60 3.11
CA ALA A 172 9.37 -2.31 1.93
C ALA A 172 9.49 -3.83 2.08
N PHE A 173 10.58 -4.33 2.67
CA PHE A 173 10.73 -5.76 3.00
C PHE A 173 9.61 -6.26 3.91
N TRP A 174 9.38 -5.57 5.03
CA TRP A 174 8.43 -5.99 6.05
C TRP A 174 6.97 -5.86 5.59
N LEU A 175 6.63 -4.74 4.95
CA LEU A 175 5.30 -4.52 4.38
C LEU A 175 4.99 -5.51 3.26
N THR A 176 5.99 -6.06 2.58
CA THR A 176 5.74 -7.11 1.60
C THR A 176 5.27 -8.40 2.25
N ILE A 177 5.92 -8.82 3.34
CA ILE A 177 5.47 -9.98 4.12
C ILE A 177 4.04 -9.77 4.63
N ASP A 178 3.79 -8.58 5.15
CA ASP A 178 2.49 -8.20 5.67
C ASP A 178 1.40 -8.13 4.59
N ALA A 179 1.72 -7.62 3.40
CA ALA A 179 0.81 -7.63 2.25
C ALA A 179 0.39 -9.04 1.87
N PHE A 180 1.33 -10.01 1.85
CA PHE A 180 0.99 -11.41 1.65
C PHE A 180 0.10 -11.95 2.76
N ASN A 181 0.41 -11.66 4.03
CA ASN A 181 -0.41 -12.11 5.16
C ASN A 181 -1.85 -11.57 5.07
N LEU A 182 -2.01 -10.28 4.81
CA LEU A 182 -3.32 -9.65 4.60
C LEU A 182 -4.03 -10.26 3.38
N SER A 183 -3.31 -10.51 2.29
CA SER A 183 -3.87 -11.11 1.08
C SER A 183 -4.44 -12.50 1.36
N GLU A 184 -3.67 -13.35 2.05
CA GLU A 184 -4.12 -14.68 2.49
C GLU A 184 -5.32 -14.58 3.44
N ARG A 185 -5.25 -13.70 4.43
CA ARG A 185 -6.26 -13.52 5.47
C ARG A 185 -7.59 -13.05 4.92
N PHE A 186 -7.56 -12.08 4.01
CA PHE A 186 -8.75 -11.46 3.44
C PHE A 186 -9.16 -12.06 2.10
N ARG A 187 -8.39 -13.02 1.57
CA ARG A 187 -8.63 -13.66 0.27
C ARG A 187 -8.88 -12.62 -0.81
N THR A 188 -7.91 -11.74 -1.02
CA THR A 188 -8.05 -10.61 -1.95
C THR A 188 -6.68 -10.11 -2.40
N PRO A 189 -6.56 -9.48 -3.58
CA PRO A 189 -5.32 -8.82 -3.96
C PRO A 189 -4.99 -7.67 -3.00
N VAL A 190 -3.72 -7.56 -2.62
CA VAL A 190 -3.20 -6.45 -1.80
C VAL A 190 -2.17 -5.67 -2.61
N THR A 191 -2.33 -4.35 -2.68
CA THR A 191 -1.40 -3.47 -3.39
C THR A 191 -0.36 -2.90 -2.43
N ILE A 192 0.92 -3.02 -2.80
CA ILE A 192 2.01 -2.24 -2.22
C ILE A 192 2.23 -1.06 -3.15
N LEU A 193 1.78 0.12 -2.70
CA LEU A 193 1.88 1.37 -3.44
C LEU A 193 3.16 2.09 -3.01
N THR A 194 4.27 1.72 -3.64
CA THR A 194 5.58 2.33 -3.41
C THR A 194 5.81 3.45 -4.42
N ASP A 195 6.69 4.40 -4.13
CA ASP A 195 7.12 5.40 -5.12
C ASP A 195 8.51 5.07 -5.67
N GLN A 196 8.85 5.70 -6.78
CA GLN A 196 10.15 5.52 -7.42
C GLN A 196 11.31 5.82 -6.46
N VAL A 197 11.17 6.80 -5.55
CA VAL A 197 12.27 7.12 -4.62
C VAL A 197 12.53 5.93 -3.72
N VAL A 198 11.51 5.32 -3.11
CA VAL A 198 11.70 4.11 -2.27
C VAL A 198 12.23 2.95 -3.08
N SER A 199 11.75 2.78 -4.31
CA SER A 199 12.15 1.67 -5.18
C SER A 199 13.63 1.76 -5.58
N ASP A 200 14.09 2.96 -5.96
CA ASP A 200 15.44 3.20 -6.48
C ASP A 200 16.47 3.54 -5.38
N MET A 201 16.04 4.01 -4.20
CA MET A 201 16.97 4.41 -3.13
C MET A 201 17.70 3.19 -2.55
N TRP A 202 18.94 3.43 -2.11
CA TRP A 202 19.77 2.44 -1.44
C TRP A 202 19.90 2.78 0.04
N GLU A 203 19.63 1.82 0.90
CA GLU A 203 19.76 1.97 2.35
C GLU A 203 20.32 0.68 2.98
N ASP A 204 20.67 0.76 4.26
CA ASP A 204 20.92 -0.46 5.04
C ASP A 204 19.63 -1.31 5.08
N LEU A 205 19.75 -2.55 4.62
CA LEU A 205 18.70 -3.55 4.68
C LEU A 205 19.16 -4.73 5.54
N PHE A 206 18.37 -5.09 6.53
CA PHE A 206 18.59 -6.24 7.39
C PHE A 206 17.64 -7.35 6.98
N VAL A 207 18.21 -8.46 6.52
CA VAL A 207 17.49 -9.63 5.99
C VAL A 207 17.74 -10.83 6.90
N PRO A 208 16.69 -11.51 7.39
CA PRO A 208 16.86 -12.75 8.15
C PRO A 208 17.66 -13.81 7.37
N ASP A 209 18.45 -14.61 8.08
CA ASP A 209 19.21 -15.70 7.45
C ASP A 209 18.36 -16.93 7.14
N ASP A 210 17.34 -17.16 7.96
CA ASP A 210 16.40 -18.26 7.84
C ASP A 210 14.97 -17.69 7.78
N TYR A 211 14.34 -17.85 6.62
CA TYR A 211 12.96 -17.40 6.40
C TYR A 211 11.94 -18.37 7.01
N ASP A 212 12.29 -19.64 7.20
CA ASP A 212 11.40 -20.63 7.82
C ASP A 212 11.26 -20.40 9.34
N ALA A 213 12.22 -19.69 9.94
CA ALA A 213 12.17 -19.26 11.34
C ALA A 213 11.20 -18.08 11.61
N LEU A 214 10.58 -17.52 10.58
CA LEU A 214 9.68 -16.37 10.72
C LEU A 214 8.27 -16.81 11.13
N ASP A 215 7.98 -16.71 12.42
CA ASP A 215 6.73 -17.17 13.06
C ASP A 215 5.47 -16.36 12.72
N TYR A 216 5.62 -15.23 12.05
CA TYR A 216 4.53 -14.32 11.63
C TYR A 216 4.17 -14.45 10.15
N VAL A 217 4.82 -15.34 9.39
CA VAL A 217 4.43 -15.61 8.00
C VAL A 217 3.24 -16.58 8.00
N ILE A 218 2.11 -16.16 7.43
CA ILE A 218 0.93 -17.01 7.30
C ILE A 218 1.21 -18.06 6.22
N ALA A 219 1.26 -19.34 6.60
CA ALA A 219 1.35 -20.42 5.62
C ALA A 219 0.07 -20.50 4.78
N ARG A 220 0.22 -20.71 3.46
CA ARG A 220 -0.91 -20.91 2.55
C ARG A 220 -1.69 -22.15 2.97
N LYS A 221 -3.00 -21.97 3.19
CA LYS A 221 -3.97 -23.05 3.37
C LYS A 221 -4.82 -23.19 2.10
N HIS A 222 -5.48 -24.33 1.94
CA HIS A 222 -6.29 -24.63 0.77
C HIS A 222 -7.70 -25.01 1.17
N ASN A 223 -8.68 -24.38 0.54
CA ASN A 223 -10.07 -24.78 0.66
C ASN A 223 -10.35 -25.87 -0.38
N LEU A 224 -10.65 -27.08 0.12
CA LEU A 224 -10.90 -28.27 -0.69
C LEU A 224 -12.38 -28.67 -0.71
N THR A 225 -13.21 -27.98 0.08
CA THR A 225 -14.60 -28.37 0.33
C THR A 225 -15.50 -27.14 0.38
N MET A 226 -16.79 -27.38 0.19
CA MET A 226 -17.82 -26.34 0.33
C MET A 226 -17.96 -25.82 1.77
N PRO A 227 -18.37 -24.55 1.96
CA PRO A 227 -18.59 -23.54 0.92
C PRO A 227 -17.27 -22.92 0.41
N PHE A 228 -17.18 -22.64 -0.90
CA PHE A 228 -16.03 -21.95 -1.48
C PHE A 228 -16.15 -20.43 -1.32
N TYR A 229 -17.36 -19.91 -1.48
CA TYR A 229 -17.68 -18.49 -1.36
C TYR A 229 -18.77 -18.27 -0.31
N PRO A 230 -18.42 -18.18 0.99
CA PRO A 230 -19.41 -18.03 2.04
C PRO A 230 -20.27 -16.76 1.84
N VAL A 231 -21.53 -16.79 2.26
CA VAL A 231 -22.51 -15.69 2.07
C VAL A 231 -22.20 -14.47 2.96
N GLY A 232 -21.44 -14.64 4.05
CA GLY A 232 -21.17 -13.60 5.06
C GLY A 232 -19.72 -13.09 5.10
N SER A 233 -19.50 -12.01 5.86
CA SER A 233 -18.18 -11.39 6.06
C SER A 233 -17.37 -11.95 7.24
N ALA A 234 -17.99 -12.76 8.10
CA ALA A 234 -17.34 -13.33 9.29
C ALA A 234 -16.47 -14.56 8.99
N ALA A 235 -16.67 -15.20 7.84
CA ALA A 235 -16.01 -16.45 7.46
C ALA A 235 -14.59 -16.23 6.90
N LEU A 236 -13.77 -15.40 7.57
CA LEU A 236 -12.39 -15.13 7.16
C LEU A 236 -11.45 -16.33 7.34
N ASP A 237 -11.85 -17.33 8.12
CA ASP A 237 -11.03 -18.52 8.36
C ASP A 237 -11.18 -19.58 7.25
N VAL A 238 -12.13 -19.38 6.32
CA VAL A 238 -12.23 -20.18 5.09
C VAL A 238 -10.98 -19.89 4.25
N PRO A 239 -10.16 -20.90 3.91
CA PRO A 239 -8.95 -20.66 3.14
C PRO A 239 -9.22 -20.22 1.68
N PRO A 240 -8.19 -19.78 0.97
CA PRO A 240 -8.25 -19.57 -0.48
C PRO A 240 -8.64 -20.87 -1.24
N ASN A 241 -9.45 -20.71 -2.29
CA ASN A 241 -9.89 -21.84 -3.13
C ASN A 241 -8.72 -22.44 -3.93
N LEU A 242 -8.75 -23.77 -4.07
CA LEU A 242 -7.77 -24.53 -4.86
C LEU A 242 -8.46 -25.26 -6.02
N ILE A 243 -8.02 -25.00 -7.25
CA ILE A 243 -8.52 -25.64 -8.47
C ILE A 243 -7.63 -26.83 -8.88
N GLY A 244 -8.15 -27.70 -9.75
CA GLY A 244 -7.37 -28.82 -10.31
C GLY A 244 -7.10 -29.98 -9.34
N ARG A 245 -7.78 -30.02 -8.19
CA ARG A 245 -7.71 -31.10 -7.19
C ARG A 245 -9.03 -31.89 -7.04
N GLY A 246 -9.93 -31.79 -8.02
CA GLY A 246 -11.23 -32.46 -7.97
C GLY A 246 -12.18 -31.90 -6.91
N THR A 247 -11.97 -30.65 -6.48
CA THR A 247 -12.80 -29.96 -5.48
C THR A 247 -14.17 -29.58 -6.02
N GLY A 248 -14.30 -29.41 -7.34
CA GLY A 248 -15.54 -29.00 -7.99
C GLY A 248 -15.81 -27.50 -7.92
N VAL A 249 -14.89 -26.70 -7.34
CA VAL A 249 -15.01 -25.24 -7.30
C VAL A 249 -15.00 -24.64 -8.70
N CYS A 250 -15.91 -23.71 -8.94
CA CYS A 250 -15.93 -22.88 -10.13
C CYS A 250 -15.41 -21.47 -9.81
N VAL A 251 -14.74 -20.86 -10.78
CA VAL A 251 -14.19 -19.50 -10.71
C VAL A 251 -14.81 -18.74 -11.86
N SER A 252 -15.49 -17.65 -11.56
CA SER A 252 -16.40 -16.97 -12.49
C SER A 252 -16.14 -15.48 -12.59
N ALA A 253 -16.38 -14.90 -13.76
CA ALA A 253 -16.44 -13.45 -13.92
C ALA A 253 -17.79 -12.85 -13.44
N TYR A 254 -18.78 -13.70 -13.13
CA TYR A 254 -20.12 -13.32 -12.71
C TYR A 254 -20.29 -13.37 -11.18
N THR A 255 -21.42 -12.85 -10.74
CA THR A 255 -21.98 -13.21 -9.43
C THR A 255 -22.10 -14.72 -9.33
N HIS A 256 -21.73 -15.29 -8.20
CA HIS A 256 -21.71 -16.74 -8.04
C HIS A 256 -22.33 -17.22 -6.72
N THR A 257 -22.84 -18.45 -6.76
CA THR A 257 -23.29 -19.19 -5.59
C THR A 257 -22.12 -19.57 -4.68
N GLU A 258 -22.39 -20.18 -3.53
CA GLU A 258 -21.34 -20.66 -2.62
C GLU A 258 -20.43 -21.73 -3.27
N GLU A 259 -20.93 -22.42 -4.29
CA GLU A 259 -20.22 -23.41 -5.13
C GLU A 259 -19.31 -22.77 -6.18
N GLY A 260 -19.59 -21.52 -6.55
CA GLY A 260 -18.92 -20.83 -7.65
C GLY A 260 -19.67 -20.87 -8.98
N TYR A 261 -20.92 -21.36 -9.02
CA TYR A 261 -21.71 -21.35 -10.25
C TYR A 261 -22.28 -19.96 -10.51
N ASP A 262 -22.30 -19.58 -11.79
CA ASP A 262 -22.88 -18.32 -12.25
C ASP A 262 -24.35 -18.24 -11.87
N ILE A 263 -24.76 -17.09 -11.33
CA ILE A 263 -26.13 -16.85 -10.93
C ILE A 263 -26.50 -15.38 -11.15
N GLU A 264 -27.70 -15.15 -11.68
CA GLU A 264 -28.25 -13.82 -11.94
C GLU A 264 -29.42 -13.53 -10.98
N GLU A 265 -29.18 -13.71 -9.68
CA GLU A 265 -30.14 -13.42 -8.61
C GLU A 265 -29.66 -12.26 -7.75
N MET A 266 -30.58 -11.36 -7.39
CA MET A 266 -30.25 -10.16 -6.62
C MET A 266 -29.70 -10.51 -5.24
N GLU A 267 -30.26 -11.53 -4.58
CA GLU A 267 -29.88 -12.00 -3.26
C GLU A 267 -28.44 -12.52 -3.23
N ALA A 268 -28.03 -13.26 -4.26
CA ALA A 268 -26.65 -13.71 -4.43
C ALA A 268 -25.69 -12.52 -4.61
N GLN A 269 -26.08 -11.54 -5.42
CA GLN A 269 -25.27 -10.34 -5.63
C GLN A 269 -25.14 -9.50 -4.35
N TRP A 270 -26.22 -9.35 -3.57
CA TRP A 270 -26.18 -8.65 -2.29
C TRP A 270 -25.24 -9.35 -1.30
N ALA A 271 -25.32 -10.69 -1.21
CA ALA A 271 -24.44 -11.46 -0.34
C ALA A 271 -22.96 -11.31 -0.72
N GLN A 272 -22.63 -11.50 -2.00
CA GLN A 272 -21.27 -11.39 -2.49
C GLN A 272 -20.68 -10.00 -2.25
N THR A 273 -21.40 -8.95 -2.64
CA THR A 273 -20.93 -7.57 -2.46
C THR A 273 -20.82 -7.18 -1.00
N TYR A 274 -21.79 -7.57 -0.16
CA TYR A 274 -21.72 -7.40 1.29
C TYR A 274 -20.47 -8.07 1.86
N ARG A 275 -20.16 -9.30 1.45
CA ARG A 275 -18.93 -10.00 1.88
C ARG A 275 -17.67 -9.27 1.40
N LEU A 276 -17.55 -8.97 0.11
CA LEU A 276 -16.35 -8.34 -0.48
C LEU A 276 -16.00 -7.01 0.19
N ILE A 277 -17.01 -6.25 0.61
CA ILE A 277 -16.84 -5.01 1.36
C ILE A 277 -16.53 -5.29 2.84
N ASN A 278 -17.40 -6.02 3.51
CA ASN A 278 -17.42 -6.06 4.97
C ASN A 278 -16.41 -7.03 5.57
N LYS A 279 -15.87 -7.97 4.78
CA LYS A 279 -14.77 -8.83 5.25
C LYS A 279 -13.56 -7.98 5.68
N ILE A 280 -13.29 -6.88 4.97
CA ILE A 280 -12.24 -5.92 5.33
C ILE A 280 -12.77 -4.88 6.32
N ARG A 281 -13.92 -4.25 6.08
CA ARG A 281 -14.40 -3.14 6.95
C ARG A 281 -14.63 -3.56 8.39
N HIS A 282 -15.18 -4.75 8.63
CA HIS A 282 -15.41 -5.25 10.00
C HIS A 282 -14.12 -5.60 10.74
N HIS A 283 -13.02 -5.81 10.01
CA HIS A 283 -11.71 -6.20 10.55
C HIS A 283 -10.65 -5.15 10.26
N ARG A 284 -11.07 -3.89 10.08
CA ARG A 284 -10.20 -2.78 9.68
C ARG A 284 -9.01 -2.59 10.62
N ALA A 285 -9.15 -2.94 11.90
CA ALA A 285 -8.05 -2.93 12.86
C ALA A 285 -6.88 -3.85 12.46
N GLU A 286 -7.13 -5.01 11.86
CA GLU A 286 -6.08 -5.90 11.31
C GLU A 286 -5.35 -5.26 10.11
N CYS A 287 -6.04 -4.36 9.39
CA CYS A 287 -5.51 -3.64 8.24
C CYS A 287 -4.85 -2.30 8.62
N THR A 288 -5.00 -1.78 9.83
CA THR A 288 -4.62 -0.39 10.16
C THR A 288 -3.14 -0.27 10.55
N ARG A 289 -2.39 0.52 9.77
CA ARG A 289 -0.98 0.87 10.02
C ARG A 289 -0.78 2.37 9.81
N TYR A 290 -0.13 3.03 10.75
CA TYR A 290 0.24 4.43 10.61
C TYR A 290 1.37 4.82 11.57
N GLU A 291 1.98 5.95 11.27
CA GLU A 291 2.93 6.64 12.14
C GLU A 291 2.38 8.00 12.52
N THR A 292 2.59 8.39 13.78
CA THR A 292 2.33 9.75 14.24
C THR A 292 3.52 10.30 15.02
N VAL A 293 3.70 11.62 14.96
CA VAL A 293 4.73 12.34 15.73
C VAL A 293 4.10 13.56 16.37
N ALA A 294 4.32 13.72 17.67
CA ALA A 294 3.99 14.92 18.44
C ALA A 294 2.54 15.41 18.27
N LEU A 295 1.56 14.49 18.28
CA LEU A 295 0.14 14.84 18.09
C LEU A 295 -0.55 15.40 19.34
N ASP A 296 -0.02 15.12 20.54
CA ASP A 296 -0.70 15.45 21.80
C ASP A 296 -0.94 16.97 21.97
N ASP A 297 -0.05 17.82 21.46
CA ASP A 297 -0.13 19.29 21.54
C ASP A 297 -0.25 19.99 20.18
N ALA A 298 -0.34 19.24 19.08
CA ALA A 298 -0.26 19.78 17.73
C ALA A 298 -1.48 20.63 17.36
N GLN A 299 -1.22 21.83 16.83
CA GLN A 299 -2.25 22.71 16.24
C GLN A 299 -2.25 22.66 14.71
N VAL A 300 -1.09 22.35 14.11
CA VAL A 300 -0.93 22.15 12.67
C VAL A 300 -0.30 20.78 12.48
N VAL A 301 -0.94 19.91 11.72
CA VAL A 301 -0.51 18.53 11.49
C VAL A 301 -0.18 18.37 10.02
N ALA A 302 1.06 18.00 9.72
CA ALA A 302 1.44 17.64 8.36
C ALA A 302 1.00 16.19 8.08
N VAL A 303 0.51 15.94 6.86
CA VAL A 303 0.05 14.61 6.42
C VAL A 303 0.74 14.26 5.11
N ALA A 304 1.45 13.13 5.06
CA ALA A 304 2.13 12.66 3.86
C ALA A 304 2.39 11.15 3.94
N TYR A 305 2.56 10.48 2.80
CA TYR A 305 2.87 9.06 2.72
C TYR A 305 4.05 8.78 1.77
N GLY A 306 4.52 7.53 1.74
CA GLY A 306 5.66 7.11 0.92
C GLY A 306 6.96 7.84 1.30
N ALA A 307 7.90 7.97 0.36
CA ALA A 307 9.17 8.67 0.57
C ALA A 307 8.99 10.14 0.99
N ASN A 308 8.00 10.84 0.43
CA ASN A 308 7.75 12.26 0.76
C ASN A 308 7.50 12.47 2.26
N ALA A 309 6.91 11.46 2.92
CA ALA A 309 6.66 11.47 4.35
C ALA A 309 7.93 11.68 5.19
N ARG A 310 9.10 11.22 4.72
CA ARG A 310 10.38 11.37 5.45
C ARG A 310 10.85 12.82 5.48
N THR A 311 10.78 13.51 4.35
CA THR A 311 11.14 14.93 4.30
C THR A 311 10.15 15.77 5.07
N VAL A 312 8.85 15.44 4.98
CA VAL A 312 7.79 16.12 5.73
C VAL A 312 7.95 15.93 7.24
N LYS A 313 8.24 14.71 7.71
CA LYS A 313 8.57 14.44 9.12
C LYS A 313 9.75 15.29 9.60
N THR A 314 10.81 15.38 8.80
CA THR A 314 11.97 16.23 9.11
C THR A 314 11.58 17.72 9.19
N GLY A 315 10.72 18.19 8.28
CA GLY A 315 10.14 19.54 8.32
C GLY A 315 9.31 19.81 9.57
N VAL A 316 8.53 18.84 10.04
CA VAL A 316 7.77 18.94 11.29
C VAL A 316 8.72 19.10 12.49
N ILE A 317 9.77 18.28 12.58
CA ILE A 317 10.77 18.37 13.66
C ILE A 317 11.43 19.75 13.66
N GLU A 318 11.83 20.26 12.49
CA GLU A 318 12.45 21.58 12.35
C GLU A 318 11.47 22.72 12.69
N ALA A 319 10.20 22.63 12.26
CA ALA A 319 9.18 23.61 12.63
C ALA A 319 8.94 23.64 14.15
N ARG A 320 8.97 22.48 14.82
CA ARG A 320 8.90 22.40 16.29
C ARG A 320 10.10 23.07 16.96
N ARG A 321 11.32 22.89 16.44
CA ARG A 321 12.53 23.61 16.95
C ARG A 321 12.38 25.13 16.85
N ARG A 322 11.55 25.62 15.93
CA ARG A 322 11.22 27.04 15.74
C ARG A 322 9.99 27.51 16.54
N GLY A 323 9.44 26.65 17.39
CA GLY A 323 8.32 26.98 18.29
C GLY A 323 6.93 26.75 17.70
N VAL A 324 6.81 26.14 16.52
CA VAL A 324 5.51 25.74 15.97
C VAL A 324 5.04 24.47 16.68
N ARG A 325 3.80 24.44 17.19
CA ARG A 325 3.15 23.21 17.68
C ARG A 325 2.72 22.34 16.49
N ALA A 326 3.71 21.82 15.77
CA ALA A 326 3.53 20.99 14.61
C ALA A 326 3.44 19.51 15.02
N GLY A 327 2.56 18.76 14.39
CA GLY A 327 2.46 17.30 14.48
C GLY A 327 2.58 16.66 13.11
N PHE A 328 2.65 15.33 13.07
CA PHE A 328 2.76 14.56 11.85
C PHE A 328 1.86 13.32 11.88
N VAL A 329 1.23 13.03 10.74
CA VAL A 329 0.55 11.77 10.47
C VAL A 329 1.05 11.21 9.15
N ARG A 330 1.54 9.97 9.17
CA ARG A 330 1.82 9.20 7.97
C ARG A 330 0.89 7.99 7.91
N PRO A 331 -0.10 7.98 7.00
CA PRO A 331 -0.82 6.75 6.70
C PRO A 331 0.12 5.77 6.02
N ILE A 332 0.23 4.57 6.57
CA ILE A 332 0.96 3.45 5.96
C ILE A 332 -0.04 2.56 5.23
N THR A 333 -1.18 2.29 5.88
CA THR A 333 -2.39 1.82 5.20
C THR A 333 -3.07 3.02 4.56
N LEU A 334 -3.11 3.04 3.22
CA LEU A 334 -3.83 4.06 2.46
C LEU A 334 -5.31 3.68 2.32
N TRP A 335 -5.57 2.39 2.13
CA TRP A 335 -6.91 1.81 2.06
C TRP A 335 -6.98 0.52 2.88
N PRO A 336 -8.01 0.33 3.72
CA PRO A 336 -9.08 1.28 4.06
C PRO A 336 -8.55 2.58 4.69
N PHE A 337 -9.14 3.71 4.35
CA PHE A 337 -8.66 5.03 4.78
C PHE A 337 -8.75 5.22 6.30
N LEU A 338 -7.89 6.10 6.84
CA LEU A 338 -7.66 6.33 8.28
C LEU A 338 -8.46 7.49 8.86
N ASP A 339 -9.79 7.45 8.70
CA ASP A 339 -10.71 8.52 9.11
C ASP A 339 -10.56 8.97 10.57
N GLU A 340 -10.28 8.03 11.48
CA GLU A 340 -10.15 8.26 12.92
C GLU A 340 -8.96 9.14 13.33
N LEU A 341 -8.03 9.43 12.43
CA LEU A 341 -6.85 10.25 12.71
C LEU A 341 -7.11 11.77 12.61
N TYR A 342 -8.30 12.16 12.14
CA TYR A 342 -8.61 13.56 11.82
C TYR A 342 -9.63 14.16 12.80
N GLU A 343 -9.20 15.16 13.56
CA GLU A 343 -9.92 15.82 14.66
C GLU A 343 -10.29 17.27 14.32
N ARG A 344 -11.28 17.83 15.03
CA ARG A 344 -11.90 19.14 14.72
C ARG A 344 -10.98 20.35 14.92
N ASP A 345 -10.07 20.30 15.88
CA ASP A 345 -9.35 21.49 16.37
C ASP A 345 -7.91 21.61 15.85
N ARG A 346 -7.63 20.99 14.69
CA ARG A 346 -6.30 21.02 14.06
C ARG A 346 -6.39 21.52 12.62
N HIS A 347 -5.34 22.18 12.18
CA HIS A 347 -5.08 22.39 10.77
C HIS A 347 -4.33 21.19 10.19
N TYR A 348 -4.69 20.77 8.99
CA TYR A 348 -4.02 19.69 8.28
C TYR A 348 -3.31 20.26 7.05
N VAL A 349 -2.00 20.05 6.95
CA VAL A 349 -1.20 20.43 5.79
C VAL A 349 -0.82 19.16 5.06
N VAL A 350 -1.49 18.88 3.96
CA VAL A 350 -1.33 17.62 3.21
C VAL A 350 -0.32 17.82 2.10
N CYS A 351 0.80 17.09 2.18
CA CYS A 351 1.91 17.18 1.23
C CYS A 351 1.93 15.97 0.30
N GLU A 352 1.75 16.19 -1.00
CA GLU A 352 1.63 15.10 -2.00
C GLU A 352 2.56 15.31 -3.20
N LEU A 353 3.00 14.21 -3.83
CA LEU A 353 3.75 14.24 -5.09
C LEU A 353 2.83 14.16 -6.33
N ASN A 354 1.70 14.86 -6.26
CA ASN A 354 0.82 15.11 -7.38
C ASN A 354 0.18 16.51 -7.22
N TYR A 355 -0.23 17.13 -8.34
CA TYR A 355 -0.97 18.41 -8.32
C TYR A 355 -2.49 18.25 -8.29
N ASP A 356 -2.98 17.04 -8.52
CA ASP A 356 -4.42 16.76 -8.51
C ASP A 356 -4.99 16.92 -7.08
N GLY A 357 -4.23 16.51 -6.06
CA GLY A 357 -4.64 16.51 -4.67
C GLY A 357 -5.55 15.33 -4.37
N GLN A 358 -4.98 14.13 -4.31
CA GLN A 358 -5.75 12.90 -4.10
C GLN A 358 -5.92 12.60 -2.61
N LEU A 359 -4.82 12.58 -1.86
CA LEU A 359 -4.86 12.34 -0.41
C LEU A 359 -5.61 13.47 0.32
N VAL A 360 -5.39 14.73 -0.07
CA VAL A 360 -5.99 15.91 0.56
C VAL A 360 -7.50 15.90 0.45
N ARG A 361 -8.06 15.34 -0.62
CA ARG A 361 -9.52 15.17 -0.77
C ARG A 361 -10.06 14.15 0.22
N GLU A 362 -9.35 13.05 0.45
CA GLU A 362 -9.73 12.08 1.50
C GLU A 362 -9.53 12.63 2.91
N VAL A 363 -8.46 13.38 3.15
CA VAL A 363 -8.24 14.09 4.41
C VAL A 363 -9.37 15.09 4.65
N ALA A 364 -9.78 15.86 3.64
CA ALA A 364 -10.91 16.79 3.73
C ALA A 364 -12.27 16.08 3.90
N ARG A 365 -12.40 14.83 3.43
CA ARG A 365 -13.58 13.99 3.69
C ARG A 365 -13.63 13.56 5.16
N ALA A 366 -12.49 13.18 5.74
CA ALA A 366 -12.41 12.70 7.13
C ALA A 366 -12.35 13.84 8.18
N ALA A 367 -11.70 14.95 7.85
CA ALA A 367 -11.55 16.09 8.76
C ALA A 367 -12.90 16.77 9.02
N PRO A 368 -13.28 17.03 10.29
CA PRO A 368 -14.55 17.69 10.60
C PRO A 368 -14.69 19.12 10.06
N ASP A 369 -13.57 19.82 9.83
CA ASP A 369 -13.53 21.19 9.30
C ASP A 369 -12.66 21.26 8.04
N LYS A 370 -13.32 21.26 6.88
CA LYS A 370 -12.67 21.37 5.56
C LYS A 370 -11.89 22.68 5.39
N GLY A 371 -12.29 23.76 6.06
CA GLY A 371 -11.61 25.05 6.00
C GLY A 371 -10.24 25.05 6.67
N LYS A 372 -9.91 23.98 7.41
CA LYS A 372 -8.61 23.78 8.06
C LYS A 372 -7.72 22.78 7.34
N VAL A 373 -8.14 22.26 6.18
CA VAL A 373 -7.33 21.37 5.36
C VAL A 373 -6.67 22.17 4.25
N HIS A 374 -5.35 22.06 4.17
CA HIS A 374 -4.49 22.82 3.28
C HIS A 374 -3.71 21.86 2.40
N PHE A 375 -3.55 22.21 1.12
CA PHE A 375 -2.86 21.39 0.15
C PHE A 375 -1.48 21.95 -0.18
N MET A 376 -0.47 21.09 -0.16
CA MET A 376 0.85 21.34 -0.72
C MET A 376 1.13 20.25 -1.75
N GLY A 377 0.71 20.50 -2.99
CA GLY A 377 1.00 19.64 -4.13
C GLY A 377 2.36 19.98 -4.73
N LYS A 378 3.18 18.96 -4.97
CA LYS A 378 4.42 19.04 -5.76
C LYS A 378 4.40 17.92 -6.80
N SER A 379 5.17 18.03 -7.87
CA SER A 379 5.23 17.00 -8.90
C SER A 379 6.68 16.74 -9.31
N ALA A 380 7.00 15.49 -9.65
CA ALA A 380 8.32 15.03 -10.11
C ALA A 380 9.50 15.15 -9.12
N GLU A 381 9.31 15.77 -7.95
CA GLU A 381 10.35 15.90 -6.92
C GLU A 381 9.73 15.97 -5.51
N LEU A 382 10.53 15.60 -4.51
CA LEU A 382 10.11 15.66 -3.11
C LEU A 382 9.95 17.12 -2.64
N HIS A 383 9.11 17.30 -1.62
CA HIS A 383 9.14 18.54 -0.84
C HIS A 383 10.51 18.72 -0.20
N THR A 384 10.94 19.96 -0.02
CA THR A 384 12.12 20.30 0.79
C THR A 384 11.72 20.57 2.24
N VAL A 385 12.64 20.39 3.17
CA VAL A 385 12.43 20.74 4.59
C VAL A 385 12.03 22.21 4.73
N ALA A 386 12.63 23.10 3.94
CA ALA A 386 12.34 24.54 3.97
C ALA A 386 10.90 24.85 3.50
N GLU A 387 10.43 24.21 2.43
CA GLU A 387 9.05 24.34 1.95
C GLU A 387 8.06 23.89 3.03
N VAL A 388 8.29 22.72 3.63
CA VAL A 388 7.41 22.17 4.68
C VAL A 388 7.36 23.10 5.90
N VAL A 389 8.52 23.57 6.37
CA VAL A 389 8.59 24.50 7.51
C VAL A 389 7.84 25.80 7.19
N ALA A 390 8.04 26.37 6.01
CA ALA A 390 7.34 27.59 5.60
C ALA A 390 5.81 27.39 5.56
N GLY A 391 5.34 26.27 5.02
CA GLY A 391 3.92 25.90 5.01
C GLY A 391 3.34 25.81 6.42
N LEU A 392 4.01 25.07 7.31
CA LEU A 392 3.58 24.89 8.70
C LEU A 392 3.57 26.22 9.49
N GLU A 393 4.61 27.05 9.37
CA GLU A 393 4.68 28.36 10.01
C GLU A 393 3.63 29.34 9.48
N GLY A 394 3.35 29.30 8.17
CA GLY A 394 2.33 30.13 7.54
C GLY A 394 0.94 29.82 8.10
N VAL A 395 0.59 28.54 8.14
CA VAL A 395 -0.71 28.07 8.66
C VAL A 395 -0.80 28.32 10.16
N ALA A 396 0.26 28.07 10.94
CA ALA A 396 0.24 28.31 12.38
C ALA A 396 0.04 29.78 12.74
N ARG A 397 0.54 30.72 11.93
CA ARG A 397 0.44 32.17 12.19
C ARG A 397 -0.83 32.81 11.64
N SER A 398 -1.22 32.42 10.43
CA SER A 398 -2.27 33.13 9.67
C SER A 398 -3.46 32.25 9.29
N GLY A 399 -3.41 30.95 9.60
CA GLY A 399 -4.40 29.98 9.15
C GLY A 399 -4.38 29.73 7.64
N ARG A 400 -3.32 30.13 6.93
CA ARG A 400 -3.19 30.03 5.47
C ARG A 400 -1.77 29.61 5.06
N LEU A 401 -1.66 28.89 3.95
CA LEU A 401 -0.37 28.61 3.34
C LEU A 401 0.24 29.88 2.73
N PRO A 402 1.57 30.07 2.83
CA PRO A 402 2.26 31.11 2.08
C PRO A 402 2.32 30.74 0.60
N GLU A 403 2.49 31.74 -0.27
CA GLU A 403 2.84 31.51 -1.66
C GLU A 403 4.29 30.99 -1.74
N LEU A 404 4.47 29.79 -2.29
CA LEU A 404 5.77 29.15 -2.43
C LEU A 404 5.99 28.77 -3.90
N PRO A 405 7.19 28.99 -4.46
CA PRO A 405 7.49 28.57 -5.82
C PRO A 405 7.29 27.07 -5.99
N TYR A 406 6.64 26.67 -7.09
CA TYR A 406 6.42 25.28 -7.47
C TYR A 406 5.61 24.42 -6.49
N ILE A 407 4.96 25.05 -5.50
CA ILE A 407 3.97 24.39 -4.63
C ILE A 407 2.58 24.81 -5.07
N TRP A 408 1.78 23.84 -5.45
CA TRP A 408 0.39 24.05 -5.83
C TRP A 408 -0.51 23.93 -4.60
N THR A 409 -1.34 24.95 -4.34
CA THR A 409 -2.16 25.02 -3.12
C THR A 409 -3.67 24.96 -3.38
N GLU A 410 -4.11 24.99 -4.64
CA GLU A 410 -5.53 24.92 -4.99
C GLU A 410 -5.96 23.46 -5.22
N VAL A 411 -6.88 22.94 -4.40
CA VAL A 411 -7.63 21.72 -4.71
C VAL A 411 -8.99 22.18 -5.19
N ARG A 412 -9.22 22.15 -6.50
CA ARG A 412 -10.54 22.43 -7.07
C ARG A 412 -11.43 21.21 -7.00
#